data_AF-A0A8T5TGQ3-F1
#
_entry.id   AF-A0A8T5TGQ3-F1
#
_cell.length_a   1.000
_cell.length_b   1.000
_cell.length_c   1.000
_cell.angle_alpha   90.00
_cell.angle_beta   90.00
_cell.angle_gamma   90.00
#
_symmetry.space_group_name_H-M   'P 1'
#
loop_
_entity.id
_entity.type
_entity.pdbx_description
1 polymer ?
#
loop_
_entity_poly.entity_id
_entity_poly.type
_entity_poly.pdbx_seq_one_letter_code
_entity_poly.pdbx_strand_id
1 'polypeptide(L)' 'MFEHQDFTKVAELTKKSRKKVQVWVNLFNERGLKALIPKITHGHPSSISEDQKEELKNGWLNGF' A
#
# COMPACT_ATOMS: atom_id res chain seq x y z
N MET A 1 -2.05 3.16 -25.32
CA MET A 1 -1.94 1.84 -24.66
C MET A 1 -0.50 1.39 -24.85
N PHE A 2 0.24 1.09 -23.77
CA PHE A 2 1.64 0.64 -23.87
C PHE A 2 1.66 -0.87 -24.15
N GLU A 3 1.41 -1.26 -25.39
CA GLU A 3 1.49 -2.65 -25.82
C GLU A 3 2.95 -2.98 -26.15
N HIS A 4 3.53 -3.93 -25.40
CA HIS A 4 4.84 -4.55 -25.65
C HIS A 4 6.08 -3.63 -25.66
N GLN A 5 6.22 -2.73 -24.68
CA GLN A 5 7.52 -2.11 -24.43
C GLN A 5 8.44 -3.02 -23.62
N ASP A 6 9.70 -3.13 -24.06
CA ASP A 6 10.75 -3.76 -23.28
C ASP A 6 10.97 -3.00 -21.96
N PHE A 7 10.48 -3.57 -20.86
CA PHE A 7 10.58 -2.98 -19.53
C PHE A 7 11.97 -3.11 -18.90
N THR A 8 12.97 -3.65 -19.62
CA THR A 8 14.33 -3.85 -19.13
C THR A 8 14.98 -2.53 -18.71
N LYS A 9 14.87 -1.48 -19.54
CA LYS A 9 15.46 -0.16 -19.21
C LYS A 9 14.88 0.47 -17.95
N VAL A 10 13.56 0.35 -17.76
CA VAL A 10 12.88 0.88 -16.56
C VAL A 10 13.22 0.02 -15.33
N ALA A 11 13.32 -1.29 -15.50
CA ALA A 11 13.73 -2.22 -14.44
C ALA A 11 15.16 -1.94 -13.96
N GLU A 12 16.09 -1.67 -14.88
CA GLU A 12 17.47 -1.27 -14.57
C GLU A 12 17.51 0.06 -13.82
N LEU A 13 16.84 1.10 -14.33
CA LEU A 13 16.81 2.42 -13.71
C LEU A 13 16.22 2.39 -12.29
N THR A 14 15.16 1.60 -12.08
CA THR A 14 14.46 1.53 -10.79
C THR A 14 15.02 0.45 -9.85
N LYS A 15 15.98 -0.35 -10.32
CA LYS A 15 16.50 -1.54 -9.62
C LYS A 15 15.38 -2.47 -9.14
N LYS A 16 14.35 -2.66 -9.97
CA LYS A 16 13.20 -3.55 -9.70
C LYS A 16 13.14 -4.66 -10.73
N SER A 17 12.40 -5.73 -10.42
CA SER A 17 12.17 -6.80 -11.39
C SER A 17 11.30 -6.31 -12.54
N ARG A 18 11.58 -6.80 -13.76
CA ARG A 18 10.77 -6.53 -14.96
C ARG A 18 9.28 -6.82 -14.73
N LYS A 19 8.97 -7.91 -14.01
CA LYS A 19 7.60 -8.27 -13.62
C LYS A 19 6.91 -7.18 -12.78
N LYS A 20 7.63 -6.56 -11.83
CA LYS A 20 7.09 -5.50 -10.99
C LYS A 20 6.80 -4.22 -11.78
N VAL A 21 7.69 -3.88 -12.71
CA VAL A 21 7.48 -2.76 -13.64
C VAL A 21 6.28 -3.01 -14.54
N GLN A 22 6.14 -4.21 -15.10
CA GLN A 22 4.99 -4.58 -15.92
C GLN A 22 3.67 -4.46 -15.15
N VAL A 23 3.64 -4.91 -13.89
CA VAL A 23 2.45 -4.75 -13.02
C VAL A 23 2.11 -3.27 -12.82
N TRP A 24 3.10 -2.40 -12.59
CA TRP A 24 2.87 -0.96 -12.46
C TRP A 24 2.32 -0.34 -13.74
N VAL A 25 2.87 -0.69 -14.89
CA VAL A 25 2.40 -0.19 -16.19
C VAL A 25 0.97 -0.64 -16.47
N ASN A 26 0.63 -1.90 -16.20
CA ASN A 26 -0.73 -2.41 -16.35
C ASN A 26 -1.72 -1.69 -15.41
N LEU A 27 -1.37 -1.55 -14.13
CA LEU A 27 -2.17 -0.81 -13.15
C LEU A 27 -2.41 0.64 -13.58
N PHE A 28 -1.38 1.29 -14.11
CA PHE A 28 -1.48 2.65 -14.63
C PHE A 28 -2.40 2.72 -15.86
N ASN A 29 -2.26 1.79 -16.81
CA ASN A 29 -3.08 1.76 -18.02
C ASN A 29 -4.57 1.53 -17.70
N GLU A 30 -4.87 0.68 -16.71
CA GLU A 30 -6.24 0.36 -16.33
C GLU A 30 -6.91 1.45 -15.48
N ARG A 31 -6.17 2.09 -14.56
CA ARG A 31 -6.75 2.88 -13.46
C ARG A 31 -6.09 4.25 -13.24
N GLY A 32 -5.12 4.59 -14.10
CA GLY A 32 -4.35 5.84 -14.02
C GLY A 32 -3.46 5.94 -12.78
N LEU A 33 -2.96 7.15 -12.53
CA LEU A 33 -2.06 7.46 -11.41
C LEU A 33 -2.63 7.09 -10.03
N LYS A 34 -3.95 7.17 -9.84
CA LYS A 34 -4.61 6.90 -8.55
C LYS A 34 -4.38 5.46 -8.07
N ALA A 35 -4.16 4.50 -8.97
CA ALA A 35 -3.90 3.12 -8.60
C ALA A 35 -2.44 2.83 -8.23
N LEU A 36 -1.51 3.72 -8.60
CA LEU A 36 -0.11 3.60 -8.22
C LEU A 36 0.17 4.20 -6.84
N ILE A 37 -0.72 5.05 -6.33
CA ILE A 37 -0.63 5.56 -4.97
C ILE A 37 -0.84 4.37 -4.04
N PRO A 38 0.18 3.97 -3.24
CA PRO A 38 -0.04 2.94 -2.24
C PRO A 38 -1.15 3.45 -1.34
N LYS A 39 -2.26 2.69 -1.27
CA LYS A 39 -3.23 2.92 -0.21
C LYS A 39 -2.43 2.78 1.08
N ILE A 40 -2.29 3.88 1.81
CA ILE A 40 -1.87 3.83 3.19
C ILE A 40 -2.98 3.04 3.87
N THR A 41 -2.81 1.71 3.93
CA THR A 41 -3.50 0.93 4.92
C THR A 41 -2.97 1.50 6.22
N HIS A 42 -3.77 2.35 6.87
CA HIS A 42 -3.63 2.52 8.31
C HIS A 42 -3.53 1.09 8.82
N GLY A 43 -2.33 0.73 9.28
CA GLY A 43 -2.07 -0.63 9.72
C GLY A 43 -3.23 -0.99 10.62
N HIS A 44 -3.91 -2.10 10.33
CA HIS A 44 -4.77 -2.67 11.34
C HIS A 44 -3.85 -2.82 12.56
N PRO A 45 -4.11 -2.15 13.69
CA PRO A 45 -3.30 -2.39 14.87
C PRO A 45 -3.30 -3.91 15.03
N SER A 46 -2.12 -4.51 15.00
CA SER A 46 -1.96 -5.91 15.36
C SER A 46 -2.73 -6.07 16.67
N SER A 47 -3.77 -6.90 16.65
CA SER A 47 -4.76 -7.11 17.72
C SER A 47 -4.33 -6.50 19.05
N ILE A 48 -4.89 -5.34 19.39
CA ILE A 48 -4.76 -4.76 20.74
C ILE A 48 -5.11 -5.86 21.74
N SER A 49 -4.24 -6.13 22.72
CA SER A 49 -4.51 -7.15 23.74
C SER A 49 -5.75 -6.76 24.55
N GLU A 50 -6.44 -7.72 25.15
CA GLU A 50 -7.64 -7.40 25.96
C GLU A 50 -7.32 -6.40 27.07
N ASP A 51 -6.14 -6.50 27.68
CA ASP A 51 -5.66 -5.56 28.70
C ASP A 51 -5.57 -4.11 28.18
N GLN A 52 -5.04 -3.93 26.96
CA GLN A 52 -4.96 -2.62 26.31
C GLN A 52 -6.35 -2.09 25.90
N LYS A 53 -7.32 -2.97 25.59
CA LYS A 53 -8.71 -2.55 25.37
C LYS A 53 -9.37 -2.09 26.67
N GLU A 54 -9.05 -2.73 27.79
CA GLU A 54 -9.60 -2.39 29.09
C GLU A 54 -9.05 -1.05 29.61
N GLU A 55 -7.75 -0.79 29.42
CA GLU A 55 -7.14 0.52 29.69
C GLU A 55 -7.77 1.64 28.86
N LEU A 56 -8.04 1.41 27.57
CA LEU A 56 -8.71 2.39 26.71
C LEU A 56 -10.16 2.67 27.16
N LYS A 57 -10.90 1.65 27.61
CA LYS A 57 -12.26 1.84 28.17
C LYS A 57 -12.20 2.67 29.46
N ASN A 58 -11.24 2.40 30.33
CA ASN A 58 -11.08 3.08 31.60
C ASN A 58 -10.58 4.53 31.43
N GLY A 59 -9.74 4.80 30.43
CA GLY A 59 -9.31 6.15 30.07
C GLY A 59 -10.45 7.01 29.49
N TRP A 60 -11.39 6.40 28.76
CA TRP A 60 -12.54 7.11 28.18
C TRP A 60 -13.62 7.46 29.22
N LEU A 61 -13.77 6.64 30.26
CA LEU A 61 -14.75 6.85 31.34
C LEU A 61 -14.32 7.89 32.40
N ASN A 62 -13.01 8.16 32.54
CA ASN A 62 -12.48 9.11 33.52
C ASN A 62 -12.18 10.49 32.92
N GLY A 63 -12.66 10.76 31.70
CA GLY A 63 -12.42 11.99 30.93
C GLY A 63 -13.64 12.92 30.78
N PHE A 64 -14.68 12.77 31.62
CA PHE A 64 -15.80 13.71 31.75
C PHE A 64 -16.19 13.90 33.21
#